data_AF-A0A845K2H9-F1
#
_entry.id   AF-A0A845K2H9-F1
#
_cell.length_a   1.000
_cell.length_b   1.000
_cell.length_c   1.000
_cell.angle_alpha   90.00
_cell.angle_beta   90.00
_cell.angle_gamma   90.00
#
_symmetry.space_group_name_H-M   'P 1'
#
loop_
_entity.id
_entity.type
_entity.pdbx_description
1 polymer ?
#
loop_
_entity_poly.entity_id
_entity_poly.type
_entity_poly.pdbx_seq_one_letter_code
_entity_poly.pdbx_strand_id
1 'polypeptide(L)'
;MPAEIGTISSRVGQRINNFAIYTYFLSTLFIVFFSVHAVQKWPGLWAQGAISLACMVPSITVFFIVGPDLIRGNKWPVEIKFSLIIIVLGLLNICFSENQLASLKGMGLFLMSGILVFSTSFYLFNSKQTQKFFIYLCSFCFVVLLGFGAFEFAQQTNILGKRIILFSSNPIPAGSLLILLSIGPLIMALRAEKRWQIIFWYSCVFLGVLLIISIAQRGPILALIVMAFVGALIYRKGTWILIVVALALSGLGYQFRDKAPLFYKNQTIKLETVLVRMEFYYVALDVIREKPIFGLGFNSPLTRYIPSDYEPKIYS
;
A
#
# COMPACT_ATOMS: atom_id res chain seq x y z
N MET A 1 23.69 47.16 -15.50
CA MET A 1 23.90 46.13 -14.46
C MET A 1 22.61 45.34 -14.16
N PRO A 2 22.18 44.36 -14.99
CA PRO A 2 21.05 43.47 -14.67
C PRO A 2 21.44 41.99 -14.45
N ALA A 3 22.73 41.63 -14.52
CA ALA A 3 23.17 40.23 -14.48
C ALA A 3 23.15 39.59 -13.07
N GLU A 4 23.21 40.37 -11.99
CA GLU A 4 23.28 39.80 -10.63
C GLU A 4 21.91 39.34 -10.09
N ILE A 5 20.81 40.02 -10.46
CA ILE A 5 19.46 39.71 -9.96
C ILE A 5 18.98 38.32 -10.44
N GLY A 6 19.33 37.94 -11.67
CA GLY A 6 19.01 36.61 -12.22
C GLY A 6 19.72 35.46 -11.50
N THR A 7 20.93 35.69 -10.96
CA THR A 7 21.70 34.65 -10.25
C THR A 7 21.24 34.43 -8.81
N ILE A 8 20.65 35.43 -8.18
CA ILE A 8 20.08 35.32 -6.84
C ILE A 8 18.76 34.55 -6.89
N SER A 9 17.90 34.85 -7.88
CA SER A 9 16.64 34.12 -8.09
C SER A 9 16.87 32.63 -8.36
N SER A 10 17.88 32.26 -9.14
CA SER A 10 18.18 30.86 -9.45
C SER A 10 18.75 30.10 -8.26
N ARG A 11 19.62 30.71 -7.45
CA ARG A 11 20.15 30.09 -6.22
C ARG A 11 19.09 29.90 -5.15
N VAL A 12 18.19 30.87 -4.98
CA VAL A 12 17.08 30.78 -4.03
C VAL A 12 16.11 29.67 -4.45
N GLY A 13 15.73 29.61 -5.74
CA GLY A 13 14.90 28.53 -6.28
C GLY A 13 15.53 27.13 -6.10
N GLN A 14 16.84 27.01 -6.29
CA GLN A 14 17.54 25.74 -6.10
C GLN A 14 17.60 25.31 -4.63
N ARG A 15 17.83 26.24 -3.68
CA ARG A 15 17.80 25.94 -2.24
C ARG A 15 16.42 25.48 -1.78
N ILE A 16 15.38 26.15 -2.26
CA ILE A 16 13.98 25.84 -1.92
C ILE A 16 13.58 24.46 -2.46
N ASN A 17 13.99 24.10 -3.68
CA ASN A 17 13.75 22.77 -4.23
C ASN A 17 14.47 21.66 -3.43
N ASN A 18 15.74 21.90 -3.06
CA ASN A 18 16.48 20.97 -2.20
C ASN A 18 15.79 20.75 -0.85
N PHE A 19 15.24 21.80 -0.25
CA PHE A 19 14.48 21.68 1.00
C PHE A 19 13.29 20.72 0.84
N ALA A 20 12.48 20.89 -0.19
CA ALA A 20 11.33 20.01 -0.45
C ALA A 20 11.72 18.54 -0.63
N ILE A 21 12.83 18.29 -1.32
CA ILE A 21 13.39 16.95 -1.51
C ILE A 21 13.81 16.34 -0.17
N TYR A 22 14.53 17.10 0.67
CA TYR A 22 14.94 16.62 1.99
C TYR A 22 13.74 16.36 2.90
N THR A 23 12.73 17.24 2.88
CA THR A 23 11.48 17.04 3.62
C THR A 23 10.79 15.75 3.17
N TYR A 24 10.70 15.50 1.87
CA TYR A 24 10.11 14.28 1.33
C TYR A 24 10.88 13.01 1.77
N PHE A 25 12.21 13.03 1.70
CA PHE A 25 13.04 11.91 2.14
C PHE A 25 12.94 11.66 3.64
N LEU A 26 12.94 12.73 4.44
CA LEU A 26 12.78 12.63 5.89
C LEU A 26 11.40 12.08 6.26
N SER A 27 10.33 12.54 5.60
CA SER A 27 8.99 11.99 5.77
C SER A 27 8.94 10.51 5.39
N THR A 28 9.61 10.09 4.31
CA THR A 28 9.67 8.68 3.90
C THR A 28 10.39 7.83 4.96
N LEU A 29 11.55 8.28 5.45
CA LEU A 29 12.27 7.59 6.53
C LEU A 29 11.42 7.53 7.80
N PHE A 30 10.78 8.64 8.15
CA PHE A 30 9.90 8.72 9.31
C PHE A 30 8.78 7.70 9.22
N ILE A 31 8.06 7.64 8.09
CA ILE A 31 6.99 6.67 7.89
C ILE A 31 7.53 5.24 7.95
N VAL A 32 8.64 4.93 7.29
CA VAL A 32 9.19 3.56 7.28
C VAL A 32 9.60 3.09 8.67
N PHE A 33 10.32 3.92 9.44
CA PHE A 33 10.85 3.52 10.75
C PHE A 33 9.84 3.67 11.88
N PHE A 34 9.02 4.71 11.86
CA PHE A 34 8.05 4.97 12.92
C PHE A 34 6.70 4.31 12.67
N SER A 35 6.33 3.90 11.45
CA SER A 35 5.12 3.07 11.26
C SER A 35 5.19 1.79 12.09
N VAL A 36 6.39 1.22 12.21
CA VAL A 36 6.68 0.03 13.00
C VAL A 36 6.40 0.23 14.50
N HIS A 37 6.80 1.37 15.07
CA HIS A 37 6.73 1.60 16.52
C HIS A 37 5.47 2.38 16.94
N ALA A 38 5.00 3.30 16.10
CA ALA A 38 3.84 4.16 16.35
C ALA A 38 2.53 3.37 16.41
N VAL A 39 2.47 2.15 15.87
CA VAL A 39 1.20 1.40 15.83
C VAL A 39 1.01 0.53 17.07
N GLN A 40 2.10 0.20 17.78
CA GLN A 40 2.01 -0.69 18.95
C GLN A 40 1.87 0.04 20.28
N LYS A 41 2.40 1.26 20.40
CA LYS A 41 2.53 1.95 21.71
C LYS A 41 2.06 3.39 21.73
N TRP A 42 1.80 4.04 20.59
CA TRP A 42 1.34 5.42 20.61
C TRP A 42 -0.18 5.48 20.79
N PRO A 43 -0.69 6.38 21.65
CA PRO A 43 -2.12 6.68 21.68
C PRO A 43 -2.58 7.06 20.26
N GLY A 44 -3.68 6.46 19.81
CA GLY A 44 -4.06 6.41 18.39
C GLY A 44 -4.11 7.78 17.69
N LEU A 45 -4.43 8.85 18.43
CA LEU A 45 -4.47 10.21 17.89
C LEU A 45 -3.09 10.77 17.51
N TRP A 46 -2.04 10.48 18.31
CA TRP A 46 -0.69 10.97 18.04
C TRP A 46 -0.04 10.25 16.85
N ALA A 47 -0.27 8.94 16.72
CA ALA A 47 0.21 8.17 15.58
C ALA A 47 -0.46 8.62 14.27
N GLN A 48 -1.79 8.81 14.30
CA GLN A 48 -2.54 9.32 13.16
C GLN A 48 -2.10 10.74 12.79
N GLY A 49 -1.94 11.62 13.79
CA GLY A 49 -1.46 12.98 13.60
C GLY A 49 -0.07 13.03 12.97
N ALA A 50 0.88 12.22 13.46
CA ALA A 50 2.25 12.21 12.96
C ALA A 50 2.35 11.64 11.54
N ILE A 51 1.63 10.57 11.20
CA ILE A 51 1.59 10.03 9.84
C ILE A 51 0.92 11.02 8.89
N SER A 52 -0.21 11.62 9.31
CA SER A 52 -0.89 12.65 8.53
C SER A 52 0.03 13.83 8.26
N LEU A 53 0.75 14.31 9.28
CA LEU A 53 1.70 15.40 9.15
C LEU A 53 2.87 15.02 8.24
N ALA A 54 3.42 13.81 8.36
CA ALA A 54 4.48 13.32 7.48
C ALA A 54 4.07 13.26 6.00
N CYS A 55 2.79 12.99 5.70
CA CYS A 55 2.26 13.01 4.33
C CYS A 55 1.87 14.42 3.84
N MET A 56 1.30 15.26 4.71
CA MET A 56 0.87 16.62 4.36
C MET A 56 2.06 17.56 4.13
N VAL A 57 3.08 17.51 4.99
CA VAL A 57 4.18 18.49 4.96
C VAL A 57 4.92 18.50 3.60
N PRO A 58 5.35 17.36 3.02
CA PRO A 58 5.95 17.37 1.68
C PRO A 58 5.00 17.94 0.61
N SER A 59 3.71 17.64 0.72
CA SER A 59 2.68 18.09 -0.23
C SER A 59 2.47 19.59 -0.19
N ILE A 60 2.37 20.15 1.00
CA ILE A 60 2.25 21.58 1.22
C ILE A 60 3.52 22.31 0.75
N THR A 61 4.70 21.78 1.06
CA THR A 61 5.97 22.35 0.61
C THR A 61 6.06 22.39 -0.90
N VAL A 62 5.76 21.28 -1.60
CA VAL A 62 5.76 21.26 -3.08
C VAL A 62 4.72 22.22 -3.64
N PHE A 63 3.53 22.30 -3.05
CA PHE A 63 2.49 23.22 -3.48
C PHE A 63 2.92 24.69 -3.39
N PHE A 64 3.59 25.10 -2.30
CA PHE A 64 4.10 26.47 -2.17
C PHE A 64 5.20 26.80 -3.19
N ILE A 65 5.99 25.81 -3.59
CA ILE A 65 7.12 26.01 -4.51
C ILE A 65 6.63 26.05 -5.96
N VAL A 66 5.84 25.07 -6.37
CA VAL A 66 5.45 24.86 -7.77
C VAL A 66 4.10 25.52 -8.08
N GLY A 67 3.24 25.70 -7.09
CA GLY A 67 1.88 26.25 -7.25
C GLY A 67 1.84 27.62 -7.94
N PRO A 68 2.67 28.61 -7.54
CA PRO A 68 2.66 29.93 -8.19
C PRO A 68 2.98 29.86 -9.69
N ASP A 69 3.92 29.00 -10.08
CA ASP A 69 4.33 28.84 -11.48
C ASP A 69 3.27 28.10 -12.30
N LEU A 70 2.60 27.10 -11.72
CA LEU A 70 1.45 26.40 -12.34
C LEU A 70 0.28 27.34 -12.62
N ILE A 71 -0.04 28.22 -11.66
CA ILE A 71 -1.14 29.17 -11.79
C ILE A 71 -0.82 30.23 -12.86
N ARG A 72 0.42 30.71 -12.93
CA ARG A 72 0.84 31.70 -13.93
C ARG A 72 0.99 31.12 -15.33
N GLY A 73 1.50 29.90 -15.45
CA GLY A 73 1.83 29.28 -16.74
C GLY A 73 0.64 28.72 -17.52
N ASN A 74 -0.53 28.58 -16.88
CA ASN A 74 -1.78 28.03 -17.42
C ASN A 74 -1.66 26.67 -18.17
N LYS A 75 -0.51 25.99 -18.01
CA LYS A 75 -0.19 24.69 -18.62
C LYS A 75 -0.11 23.65 -17.53
N TRP A 76 -1.20 22.91 -17.37
CA TRP A 76 -1.30 21.86 -16.37
C TRP A 76 -1.00 20.51 -17.02
N PRO A 77 -0.04 19.73 -16.48
CA PRO A 77 0.22 18.37 -16.97
C PRO A 77 -1.00 17.48 -16.75
N VAL A 78 -1.18 16.50 -17.62
CA VAL A 78 -2.38 15.65 -17.68
C VAL A 78 -2.53 14.82 -16.39
N GLU A 79 -1.42 14.35 -15.85
CA GLU A 79 -1.33 13.57 -14.61
C GLU A 79 -1.88 14.32 -13.40
N ILE A 80 -1.68 15.64 -13.37
CA ILE A 80 -2.13 16.49 -12.27
C ILE A 80 -3.60 16.86 -12.42
N LYS A 81 -4.09 17.00 -13.66
CA LYS A 81 -5.53 17.10 -13.91
C LYS A 81 -6.25 15.84 -13.42
N PHE A 82 -5.72 14.66 -13.72
CA PHE A 82 -6.26 13.39 -13.20
C PHE A 82 -6.20 13.33 -11.67
N SER A 83 -5.08 13.69 -11.07
CA SER A 83 -4.94 13.71 -9.62
C SER A 83 -5.97 14.63 -8.95
N LEU A 84 -6.20 15.81 -9.53
CA LEU A 84 -7.20 16.77 -9.05
C LEU A 84 -8.63 16.23 -9.20
N ILE A 85 -8.95 15.62 -10.34
CA ILE A 85 -10.25 14.96 -10.56
C ILE A 85 -10.49 13.88 -9.49
N ILE A 86 -9.50 13.03 -9.20
CA ILE A 86 -9.67 11.98 -8.21
C ILE A 86 -9.79 12.57 -6.79
N ILE A 87 -9.08 13.66 -6.47
CA ILE A 87 -9.26 14.38 -5.20
C ILE A 87 -10.70 14.90 -5.08
N VAL A 88 -11.23 15.55 -6.12
CA VAL A 88 -12.61 16.07 -6.13
C VAL A 88 -13.61 14.93 -5.99
N LEU A 89 -13.46 13.84 -6.76
CA LEU A 89 -14.34 12.66 -6.66
C LEU A 89 -14.25 11.99 -5.27
N GLY A 90 -13.06 11.91 -4.70
CA GLY A 90 -12.85 11.38 -3.35
C GLY A 90 -13.53 12.22 -2.28
N LEU A 91 -13.43 13.56 -2.37
CA LEU A 91 -14.12 14.48 -1.48
C LEU A 91 -15.65 14.39 -1.61
N LEU A 92 -16.16 14.35 -2.85
CA LEU A 92 -17.60 14.15 -3.09
C LEU A 92 -18.07 12.81 -2.50
N ASN A 93 -17.30 11.74 -2.65
CA ASN A 93 -17.61 10.45 -2.05
C ASN A 93 -17.67 10.51 -0.52
N ILE A 94 -16.79 11.28 0.13
CA ILE A 94 -16.85 11.51 1.58
C ILE A 94 -18.13 12.27 1.95
N CYS A 95 -18.46 13.35 1.21
CA CYS A 95 -19.64 14.17 1.49
C CYS A 95 -20.96 13.41 1.31
N PHE A 96 -21.06 12.56 0.29
CA PHE A 96 -22.27 11.78 -0.03
C PHE A 96 -22.33 10.41 0.66
N SER A 97 -21.33 10.04 1.47
CA SER A 97 -21.35 8.77 2.20
C SER A 97 -22.30 8.83 3.40
N GLU A 98 -23.09 7.77 3.60
CA GLU A 98 -23.97 7.62 4.77
C GLU A 98 -23.21 7.62 6.10
N ASN A 99 -21.97 7.11 6.10
CA ASN A 99 -21.09 7.15 7.26
C ASN A 99 -19.84 7.96 6.90
N GLN A 100 -20.01 9.28 6.95
CA GLN A 100 -18.98 10.26 6.60
C GLN A 100 -17.67 10.00 7.35
N LEU A 101 -17.73 9.62 8.63
CA LEU A 101 -16.53 9.38 9.45
C LEU A 101 -15.78 8.12 8.98
N ALA A 102 -16.49 7.04 8.66
CA ALA A 102 -15.87 5.82 8.14
C ALA A 102 -15.31 6.04 6.71
N SER A 103 -16.03 6.79 5.87
CA SER A 103 -15.58 7.18 4.53
C SER A 103 -14.36 8.09 4.58
N LEU A 104 -14.35 9.09 5.47
CA LEU A 104 -13.21 9.99 5.69
C LEU A 104 -11.96 9.20 6.10
N LYS A 105 -12.10 8.19 6.97
CA LYS A 105 -10.97 7.35 7.37
C LYS A 105 -10.40 6.54 6.20
N GLY A 106 -11.26 5.90 5.39
CA GLY A 106 -10.81 5.08 4.26
C GLY A 106 -10.34 5.92 3.07
N MET A 107 -11.23 6.74 2.53
CA MET A 107 -10.98 7.58 1.36
C MET A 107 -9.97 8.68 1.66
N GLY A 108 -10.05 9.33 2.83
CA GLY A 108 -9.08 10.35 3.22
C GLY A 108 -7.67 9.79 3.31
N LEU A 109 -7.50 8.58 3.87
CA LEU A 109 -6.20 7.92 3.91
C LEU A 109 -5.70 7.58 2.50
N PHE A 110 -6.57 7.10 1.60
CA PHE A 110 -6.22 6.85 0.19
C PHE A 110 -5.75 8.13 -0.54
N LEU A 111 -6.48 9.24 -0.38
CA LEU A 111 -6.10 10.53 -0.97
C LEU A 111 -4.75 11.01 -0.42
N MET A 112 -4.57 10.89 0.89
CA MET A 112 -3.37 11.34 1.62
C MET A 112 -2.12 10.51 1.29
N SER A 113 -2.21 9.19 1.33
CA SER A 113 -1.05 8.30 1.13
C SER A 113 -0.81 7.94 -0.33
N GLY A 114 -1.83 8.02 -1.18
CA GLY A 114 -1.76 7.68 -2.59
C GLY A 114 -1.56 8.90 -3.46
N ILE A 115 -2.61 9.72 -3.60
CA ILE A 115 -2.67 10.77 -4.64
C ILE A 115 -1.76 11.94 -4.32
N LEU A 116 -1.70 12.37 -3.06
CA LEU A 116 -0.80 13.45 -2.65
C LEU A 116 0.67 13.02 -2.76
N VAL A 117 0.99 11.79 -2.34
CA VAL A 117 2.35 11.24 -2.49
C VAL A 117 2.74 11.09 -3.97
N PHE A 118 1.81 10.65 -4.82
CA PHE A 118 2.02 10.62 -6.26
C PHE A 118 2.28 12.01 -6.85
N SER A 119 1.44 12.98 -6.51
CA SER A 119 1.55 14.36 -7.03
C SER A 119 2.86 15.01 -6.60
N THR A 120 3.26 14.84 -5.34
CA THR A 120 4.55 15.34 -4.83
C THR A 120 5.73 14.68 -5.50
N SER A 121 5.70 13.36 -5.63
CA SER A 121 6.73 12.58 -6.33
C SER A 121 6.90 13.03 -7.77
N PHE A 122 5.81 13.26 -8.49
CA PHE A 122 5.83 13.69 -9.88
C PHE A 122 6.64 14.99 -10.07
N TYR A 123 6.47 15.96 -9.19
CA TYR A 123 7.21 17.23 -9.27
C TYR A 123 8.65 17.13 -8.74
N LEU A 124 8.88 16.39 -7.65
CA LEU A 124 10.20 16.28 -7.03
C LEU A 124 11.18 15.41 -7.83
N PHE A 125 10.69 14.42 -8.56
CA PHE A 125 11.51 13.47 -9.31
C PHE A 125 11.73 13.85 -10.78
N ASN A 126 11.72 15.14 -11.11
CA ASN A 126 12.02 15.61 -12.46
C ASN A 126 13.52 15.45 -12.81
N SER A 127 14.42 15.39 -11.82
CA SER A 127 15.87 15.23 -12.04
C SER A 127 16.33 13.77 -11.92
N LYS A 128 17.20 13.32 -12.82
CA LYS A 128 17.88 12.01 -12.72
C LYS A 128 18.65 11.86 -11.40
N GLN A 129 19.17 12.96 -10.84
CA GLN A 129 19.92 12.93 -9.59
C GLN A 129 19.01 12.66 -8.39
N THR A 130 17.84 13.28 -8.31
CA THR A 130 16.88 13.08 -7.21
C THR A 130 16.29 11.68 -7.25
N GLN A 131 15.98 11.17 -8.45
CA GLN A 131 15.60 9.78 -8.65
C GLN A 131 16.68 8.81 -8.15
N LYS A 132 17.96 9.08 -8.46
CA LYS A 132 19.08 8.24 -7.98
C LYS A 132 19.15 8.24 -6.45
N PHE A 133 19.04 9.39 -5.80
CA PHE A 133 19.02 9.47 -4.34
C PHE A 133 17.85 8.72 -3.72
N PHE A 134 16.66 8.81 -4.31
CA PHE A 134 15.49 8.07 -3.83
C PHE A 134 15.64 6.55 -3.96
N ILE A 135 16.25 6.08 -5.05
CA ILE A 135 16.59 4.66 -5.22
C ILE A 135 17.53 4.21 -4.10
N TYR A 136 18.58 4.99 -3.79
CA TYR A 136 19.47 4.70 -2.66
C TYR A 136 18.73 4.67 -1.32
N LEU A 137 17.82 5.62 -1.11
CA LEU A 137 16.99 5.67 0.10
C LEU A 137 16.15 4.40 0.24
N CYS A 138 15.50 3.97 -0.84
CA CYS A 138 14.70 2.74 -0.86
C CYS A 138 15.56 1.50 -0.56
N SER A 139 16.74 1.39 -1.19
CA SER A 139 17.71 0.33 -0.93
C SER A 139 18.20 0.32 0.51
N PHE A 140 18.48 1.50 1.07
CA PHE A 140 18.89 1.64 2.47
C PHE A 140 17.79 1.17 3.42
N CYS A 141 16.57 1.69 3.26
CA CYS A 141 15.41 1.27 4.05
C CYS A 141 15.16 -0.25 3.95
N PHE A 142 15.28 -0.81 2.75
CA PHE A 142 15.13 -2.25 2.52
C PHE A 142 16.15 -3.06 3.31
N VAL A 143 17.44 -2.71 3.24
CA VAL A 143 18.51 -3.41 3.96
C VAL A 143 18.32 -3.30 5.48
N VAL A 144 17.94 -2.13 6.00
CA VAL A 144 17.70 -1.98 7.44
C VAL A 144 16.53 -2.84 7.90
N LEU A 145 15.42 -2.88 7.14
CA LEU A 145 14.28 -3.73 7.47
C LEU A 145 14.61 -5.22 7.37
N LEU A 146 15.45 -5.63 6.42
CA LEU A 146 15.95 -7.00 6.36
C LEU A 146 16.77 -7.35 7.60
N GLY A 147 17.71 -6.48 7.98
CA GLY A 147 18.53 -6.69 9.17
C GLY A 147 17.68 -6.79 10.43
N PHE A 148 16.72 -5.88 10.60
CA PHE A 148 15.82 -5.89 11.74
C PHE A 148 14.92 -7.13 11.74
N GLY A 149 14.36 -7.51 10.60
CA GLY A 149 13.51 -8.68 10.50
C GLY A 149 14.24 -9.99 10.70
N ALA A 150 15.48 -10.11 10.21
CA ALA A 150 16.34 -11.25 10.48
C ALA A 150 16.70 -11.34 11.97
N PHE A 151 16.96 -10.20 12.62
CA PHE A 151 17.22 -10.12 14.05
C PHE A 151 16.01 -10.58 14.87
N GLU A 152 14.80 -10.10 14.57
CA GLU A 152 13.59 -10.56 15.25
C GLU A 152 13.37 -12.06 15.05
N PHE A 153 13.56 -12.56 13.83
CA PHE A 153 13.44 -13.99 13.52
C PHE A 153 14.41 -14.83 14.37
N ALA A 154 15.68 -14.42 14.46
CA ALA A 154 16.70 -15.10 15.24
C ALA A 154 16.44 -15.05 16.76
N GLN A 155 15.92 -13.93 17.28
CA GLN A 155 15.53 -13.85 18.69
C GLN A 155 14.33 -14.75 19.02
N GLN A 156 13.37 -14.86 18.11
CA GLN A 156 12.14 -15.62 18.34
C GLN A 156 12.31 -17.12 18.19
N THR A 157 13.25 -17.60 17.39
CA THR A 157 13.59 -19.04 17.35
C THR A 157 14.04 -19.58 18.72
N ASN A 158 14.49 -18.72 19.63
CA ASN A 158 14.87 -19.09 21.00
C ASN A 158 13.71 -19.04 22.01
N ILE A 159 12.54 -18.49 21.65
CA ILE A 159 11.39 -18.34 22.56
C ILE A 159 10.14 -18.92 21.89
N LEU A 160 9.80 -20.16 22.25
CA LEU A 160 8.64 -20.88 21.72
C LEU A 160 7.35 -20.07 21.94
N GLY A 161 6.64 -19.73 20.86
CA GLY A 161 5.25 -19.21 20.92
C GLY A 161 5.01 -17.72 20.65
N LYS A 162 6.03 -16.91 20.38
CA LYS A 162 5.84 -15.49 19.97
C LYS A 162 5.91 -15.32 18.44
N ARG A 163 4.89 -14.69 17.85
CA ARG A 163 4.88 -14.29 16.43
C ARG A 163 5.79 -13.08 16.19
N ILE A 164 6.33 -12.96 14.98
CA ILE A 164 7.19 -11.84 14.56
C ILE A 164 6.43 -10.51 14.71
N ILE A 165 6.87 -9.66 15.63
CA ILE A 165 6.11 -8.51 16.12
C ILE A 165 6.14 -7.36 15.11
N LEU A 166 7.27 -7.13 14.43
CA LEU A 166 7.39 -6.13 13.37
C LEU A 166 6.44 -6.40 12.22
N PHE A 167 6.25 -7.66 11.87
CA PHE A 167 5.59 -8.02 10.63
C PHE A 167 4.13 -8.42 10.83
N SER A 168 3.77 -9.00 11.99
CA SER A 168 2.39 -9.45 12.25
C SER A 168 1.45 -8.35 12.76
N SER A 169 1.98 -7.31 13.41
CA SER A 169 1.16 -6.27 14.07
C SER A 169 1.26 -4.88 13.42
N ASN A 170 1.92 -4.78 12.27
CA ASN A 170 1.99 -3.53 11.51
C ASN A 170 0.73 -3.35 10.63
N PRO A 171 0.16 -2.13 10.54
CA PRO A 171 -1.08 -1.86 9.79
C PRO A 171 -0.83 -1.83 8.28
N ILE A 172 0.40 -1.54 7.87
CA ILE A 172 0.90 -1.84 6.53
C ILE A 172 1.58 -3.20 6.67
N PRO A 173 1.08 -4.29 6.05
CA PRO A 173 1.70 -5.60 6.22
C PRO A 173 3.15 -5.48 5.76
N ALA A 174 4.12 -5.60 6.67
CA ALA A 174 5.48 -5.17 6.38
C ALA A 174 6.15 -6.00 5.25
N GLY A 175 5.56 -7.14 4.87
CA GLY A 175 5.87 -7.82 3.62
C GLY A 175 5.51 -7.01 2.35
N SER A 176 4.40 -6.27 2.33
CA SER A 176 4.06 -5.35 1.23
C SER A 176 5.04 -4.17 1.14
N LEU A 177 5.53 -3.69 2.28
CA LEU A 177 6.52 -2.62 2.31
C LEU A 177 7.89 -3.12 1.83
N LEU A 178 8.29 -4.34 2.17
CA LEU A 178 9.46 -5.00 1.59
C LEU A 178 9.33 -5.17 0.08
N ILE A 179 8.15 -5.57 -0.41
CA ILE A 179 7.87 -5.67 -1.86
C ILE A 179 8.07 -4.30 -2.52
N LEU A 180 7.47 -3.23 -1.99
CA LEU A 180 7.57 -1.89 -2.56
C LEU A 180 9.01 -1.37 -2.56
N LEU A 181 9.74 -1.55 -1.46
CA LEU A 181 11.13 -1.09 -1.33
C LEU A 181 12.12 -1.93 -2.15
N SER A 182 11.76 -3.16 -2.55
CA SER A 182 12.62 -4.04 -3.36
C SER A 182 12.98 -3.45 -4.73
N ILE A 183 12.22 -2.47 -5.22
CA ILE A 183 12.53 -1.74 -6.46
C ILE A 183 13.89 -1.04 -6.39
N GLY A 184 14.28 -0.55 -5.20
CA GLY A 184 15.56 0.10 -4.99
C GLY A 184 16.73 -0.86 -5.26
N PRO A 185 16.86 -1.94 -4.47
CA PRO A 185 17.86 -2.99 -4.69
C PRO A 185 17.85 -3.57 -6.11
N LEU A 186 16.67 -3.77 -6.72
CA LEU A 186 16.56 -4.27 -8.09
C LEU A 186 17.19 -3.29 -9.11
N ILE A 187 16.83 -2.00 -9.04
CA ILE A 187 17.42 -0.99 -9.93
C ILE A 187 18.93 -0.84 -9.66
N MET A 188 19.35 -0.94 -8.41
CA MET A 188 20.77 -0.90 -8.03
C MET A 188 21.55 -2.11 -8.55
N ALA A 189 20.94 -3.31 -8.56
CA ALA A 189 21.53 -4.50 -9.16
C ALA A 189 21.71 -4.34 -10.67
N LEU A 190 20.72 -3.76 -11.36
CA LEU A 190 20.77 -3.53 -12.82
C LEU A 190 21.81 -2.46 -13.22
N ARG A 191 22.12 -1.52 -12.33
CA ARG A 191 23.09 -0.43 -12.59
C ARG A 191 24.51 -0.74 -12.12
N ALA A 192 24.73 -1.86 -11.43
CA ALA A 192 26.02 -2.19 -10.86
C ALA A 192 26.99 -2.72 -11.93
N GLU A 193 28.18 -2.15 -12.02
CA GLU A 193 29.24 -2.62 -12.94
C GLU A 193 30.03 -3.79 -12.34
N LYS A 194 30.18 -3.81 -11.01
CA LYS A 194 30.98 -4.82 -10.31
C LYS A 194 30.12 -6.04 -9.97
N ARG A 195 30.61 -7.24 -10.33
CA ARG A 195 29.92 -8.53 -10.04
C ARG A 195 29.54 -8.68 -8.57
N TRP A 196 30.40 -8.28 -7.63
CA TRP A 196 30.12 -8.36 -6.19
C TRP A 196 28.91 -7.50 -5.77
N GLN A 197 28.74 -6.32 -6.35
CA GLN A 197 27.59 -5.45 -6.06
C GLN A 197 26.29 -6.06 -6.60
N ILE A 198 26.35 -6.64 -7.80
CA ILE A 198 25.22 -7.37 -8.40
C ILE A 198 24.79 -8.52 -7.48
N ILE A 199 25.75 -9.35 -7.06
CA ILE A 199 25.50 -10.50 -6.16
C ILE A 199 24.92 -10.01 -4.83
N PHE A 200 25.47 -8.95 -4.24
CA PHE A 200 24.97 -8.38 -2.99
C PHE A 200 23.50 -7.97 -3.09
N TRP A 201 23.12 -7.18 -4.10
CA TRP A 201 21.75 -6.70 -4.23
C TRP A 201 20.75 -7.82 -4.53
N TYR A 202 21.11 -8.78 -5.38
CA TYR A 202 20.26 -9.96 -5.60
C TYR A 202 20.12 -10.82 -4.34
N SER A 203 21.18 -10.98 -3.57
CA SER A 203 21.15 -11.67 -2.27
C SER A 203 20.20 -10.96 -1.30
N CYS A 204 20.24 -9.63 -1.21
CA CYS A 204 19.29 -8.87 -0.41
C CYS A 204 17.84 -9.10 -0.85
N VAL A 205 17.55 -9.03 -2.16
CA VAL A 205 16.18 -9.27 -2.66
C VAL A 205 15.72 -10.69 -2.33
N PHE A 206 16.59 -11.69 -2.53
CA PHE A 206 16.31 -13.07 -2.19
C PHE A 206 16.03 -13.26 -0.69
N LEU A 207 16.84 -12.66 0.17
CA LEU A 207 16.62 -12.68 1.62
C LEU A 207 15.28 -12.02 1.98
N GLY A 208 14.88 -10.96 1.29
CA GLY A 208 13.56 -10.34 1.46
C GLY A 208 12.40 -11.25 1.09
N VAL A 209 12.52 -12.02 0.00
CA VAL A 209 11.52 -13.03 -0.37
C VAL A 209 11.42 -14.11 0.70
N LEU A 210 12.55 -14.64 1.17
CA LEU A 210 12.57 -15.62 2.26
C LEU A 210 11.91 -15.07 3.52
N LEU A 211 12.21 -13.82 3.88
CA LEU A 211 11.65 -13.17 5.04
C LEU A 211 10.12 -12.99 4.91
N ILE A 212 9.63 -12.60 3.74
CA ILE A 212 8.18 -12.56 3.43
C ILE A 212 7.51 -13.92 3.61
N ILE A 213 8.14 -14.99 3.13
CA ILE A 213 7.64 -16.36 3.29
C ILE A 213 7.59 -16.74 4.77
N SER A 214 8.64 -16.44 5.53
CA SER A 214 8.74 -16.72 6.97
C SER A 214 7.68 -15.98 7.81
N ILE A 215 7.21 -14.82 7.34
CA ILE A 215 6.13 -14.06 8.01
C ILE A 215 4.77 -14.75 7.88
N ALA A 216 4.60 -15.64 6.89
CA ALA A 216 3.37 -16.40 6.63
C ALA A 216 2.09 -15.54 6.48
N GLN A 217 2.22 -14.25 6.13
CA GLN A 217 1.06 -13.40 5.86
C GLN A 217 0.52 -13.64 4.46
N ARG A 218 -0.79 -13.95 4.40
CA ARG A 218 -1.50 -14.28 3.15
C ARG A 218 -1.39 -13.18 2.08
N GLY A 219 -1.45 -11.91 2.48
CA GLY A 219 -1.42 -10.75 1.58
C GLY A 219 -0.11 -10.60 0.80
N PRO A 220 1.04 -10.40 1.47
CA PRO A 220 2.34 -10.32 0.80
C PRO A 220 2.70 -11.54 -0.04
N ILE A 221 2.35 -12.75 0.43
CA ILE A 221 2.58 -13.98 -0.35
C ILE A 221 1.75 -13.97 -1.64
N LEU A 222 0.46 -13.62 -1.56
CA LEU A 222 -0.39 -13.51 -2.74
C LEU A 222 0.13 -12.46 -3.72
N ALA A 223 0.56 -11.29 -3.23
CA ALA A 223 1.15 -10.25 -4.05
C ALA A 223 2.41 -10.74 -4.78
N LEU A 224 3.27 -11.51 -4.09
CA LEU A 224 4.49 -12.08 -4.66
C LEU A 224 4.17 -13.09 -5.78
N ILE A 225 3.16 -13.94 -5.58
CA ILE A 225 2.67 -14.88 -6.59
C ILE A 225 2.15 -14.12 -7.83
N VAL A 226 1.33 -13.08 -7.63
CA VAL A 226 0.78 -12.28 -8.74
C VAL A 226 1.89 -11.56 -9.50
N MET A 227 2.87 -10.97 -8.81
CA MET A 227 4.00 -10.32 -9.47
C MET A 227 4.86 -11.30 -10.26
N ALA A 228 5.16 -12.49 -9.71
CA ALA A 228 5.88 -13.54 -10.41
C ALA A 228 5.12 -14.00 -11.66
N PHE A 229 3.80 -14.13 -11.54
CA PHE A 229 2.90 -14.49 -12.63
C PHE A 229 2.87 -13.43 -13.75
N VAL A 230 2.65 -12.16 -13.40
CA VAL A 230 2.68 -11.04 -14.36
C VAL A 230 4.06 -10.90 -15.00
N GLY A 231 5.13 -11.01 -14.22
CA GLY A 231 6.49 -10.98 -14.72
C GLY A 231 6.76 -12.10 -15.73
N ALA A 232 6.32 -13.32 -15.45
CA ALA A 232 6.43 -14.44 -16.37
C ALA A 232 5.64 -14.24 -17.67
N LEU A 233 4.46 -13.61 -17.60
CA LEU A 233 3.66 -13.25 -18.78
C LEU A 233 4.34 -12.22 -19.67
N ILE A 234 5.01 -11.24 -19.08
CA ILE A 234 5.71 -10.20 -19.83
C ILE A 234 7.00 -10.75 -20.47
N TYR A 235 7.76 -11.59 -19.75
CA TYR A 235 9.08 -12.07 -20.20
C TYR A 235 9.04 -13.24 -21.19
N ARG A 236 7.95 -14.02 -21.22
CA ARG A 236 7.81 -15.15 -22.16
C ARG A 236 6.50 -15.02 -22.95
N LYS A 237 6.60 -15.03 -24.29
CA LYS A 237 5.48 -15.07 -25.26
C LYS A 237 4.61 -16.34 -25.18
N GLY A 238 4.59 -17.06 -24.06
CA GLY A 238 3.99 -18.38 -23.93
C GLY A 238 2.89 -18.41 -22.88
N THR A 239 1.64 -18.40 -23.34
CA THR A 239 0.42 -18.76 -22.59
C THR A 239 0.53 -20.11 -21.86
N TRP A 240 1.49 -20.96 -22.22
CA TRP A 240 1.78 -22.25 -21.58
C TRP A 240 2.19 -22.14 -20.10
N ILE A 241 2.92 -21.10 -19.69
CA ILE A 241 3.26 -20.90 -18.27
C ILE A 241 2.01 -20.57 -17.46
N LEU A 242 1.07 -19.87 -18.07
CA LEU A 242 -0.23 -19.53 -17.49
C LEU A 242 -1.02 -20.80 -17.16
N ILE A 243 -1.02 -21.76 -18.08
CA ILE A 243 -1.64 -23.09 -17.89
C ILE A 243 -0.91 -23.89 -16.82
N VAL A 244 0.43 -23.89 -16.80
CA VAL A 244 1.21 -24.64 -15.80
C VAL A 244 1.06 -24.05 -14.40
N VAL A 245 1.08 -22.73 -14.24
CA VAL A 245 0.87 -22.06 -12.94
C VAL A 245 -0.58 -22.22 -12.47
N ALA A 246 -1.56 -22.09 -13.36
CA ALA A 246 -2.96 -22.36 -13.03
C ALA A 246 -3.17 -23.82 -12.62
N LEU A 247 -2.57 -24.78 -13.33
CA LEU A 247 -2.60 -26.20 -12.98
C LEU A 247 -1.90 -26.47 -11.64
N ALA A 248 -0.75 -25.86 -11.38
CA ALA A 248 -0.03 -26.00 -10.12
C ALA A 248 -0.80 -25.40 -8.93
N LEU A 249 -1.39 -24.21 -9.10
CA LEU A 249 -2.25 -23.58 -8.09
C LEU A 249 -3.55 -24.37 -7.89
N SER A 250 -4.14 -24.93 -8.96
CA SER A 250 -5.31 -25.80 -8.85
C SER A 250 -4.97 -27.13 -8.18
N GLY A 251 -3.78 -27.69 -8.45
CA GLY A 251 -3.29 -28.94 -7.87
C GLY A 251 -2.93 -28.78 -6.40
N LEU A 252 -2.30 -27.68 -6.02
CA LEU A 252 -2.08 -27.30 -4.63
C LEU A 252 -3.42 -27.04 -3.92
N GLY A 253 -4.32 -26.26 -4.54
CA GLY A 253 -5.67 -26.03 -4.02
C GLY A 253 -6.46 -27.33 -3.82
N TYR A 254 -6.29 -28.30 -4.73
CA TYR A 254 -6.91 -29.62 -4.65
C TYR A 254 -6.29 -30.47 -3.52
N GLN A 255 -4.96 -30.50 -3.37
CA GLN A 255 -4.31 -31.19 -2.25
C GLN A 255 -4.71 -30.61 -0.88
N PHE A 256 -4.96 -29.30 -0.82
CA PHE A 256 -5.43 -28.64 0.40
C PHE A 256 -6.96 -28.68 0.56
N ARG A 257 -7.73 -29.18 -0.42
CA ARG A 257 -9.20 -29.33 -0.35
C ARG A 257 -9.63 -30.25 0.79
N ASP A 258 -8.89 -31.35 0.99
CA ASP A 258 -9.20 -32.35 2.01
C ASP A 258 -8.53 -32.06 3.36
N LYS A 259 -7.55 -31.15 3.37
CA LYS A 259 -6.91 -30.61 4.59
C LYS A 259 -7.47 -29.26 5.04
N ALA A 260 -8.45 -28.71 4.32
CA ALA A 260 -9.21 -27.57 4.80
C ALA A 260 -9.78 -27.94 6.17
N PRO A 261 -9.60 -27.12 7.23
CA PRO A 261 -10.02 -27.48 8.58
C PRO A 261 -11.48 -27.92 8.53
N LEU A 262 -11.77 -29.14 9.00
CA LEU A 262 -13.11 -29.73 9.01
C LEU A 262 -14.17 -28.77 9.56
N PHE A 263 -13.77 -27.87 10.46
CA PHE A 263 -14.55 -26.73 10.96
C PHE A 263 -15.17 -25.86 9.85
N TYR A 264 -14.42 -25.46 8.82
CA TYR A 264 -14.91 -24.61 7.73
C TYR A 264 -15.72 -25.39 6.69
N LYS A 265 -15.37 -26.66 6.45
CA LYS A 265 -16.09 -27.56 5.54
C LYS A 265 -17.46 -27.92 6.10
N ASN A 266 -17.56 -28.16 7.41
CA ASN A 266 -18.83 -28.40 8.09
C ASN A 266 -19.68 -27.13 8.21
N GLN A 267 -19.07 -25.94 8.31
CA GLN A 267 -19.83 -24.67 8.26
C GLN A 267 -20.38 -24.35 6.86
N THR A 268 -19.66 -24.65 5.78
CA THR A 268 -20.16 -24.40 4.40
C THR A 268 -21.12 -25.47 3.87
N ILE A 269 -21.10 -26.69 4.41
CA ILE A 269 -21.98 -27.80 3.99
C ILE A 269 -23.25 -27.91 4.86
N LYS A 270 -23.32 -27.22 6.00
CA LYS A 270 -24.56 -27.11 6.78
C LYS A 270 -25.67 -26.48 5.93
N LEU A 271 -26.74 -27.21 5.67
CA LEU A 271 -27.95 -26.72 4.99
C LEU A 271 -28.47 -25.40 5.61
N GLU A 272 -28.30 -25.28 6.94
CA GLU A 272 -28.57 -24.08 7.74
C GLU A 272 -27.90 -22.82 7.16
N THR A 273 -26.64 -22.89 6.70
CA THR A 273 -25.93 -21.71 6.17
C THR A 273 -26.31 -21.38 4.74
N VAL A 274 -26.90 -22.32 3.99
CA VAL A 274 -27.46 -22.05 2.65
C VAL A 274 -28.80 -21.33 2.78
N LEU A 275 -29.67 -21.80 3.68
CA LEU A 275 -30.96 -21.16 3.95
C LEU A 275 -30.79 -19.76 4.54
N VAL A 276 -29.86 -19.56 5.49
CA VAL A 276 -29.51 -18.23 6.00
C VAL A 276 -28.97 -17.30 4.90
N ARG A 277 -28.18 -17.80 3.94
CA ARG A 277 -27.75 -17.00 2.78
C ARG A 277 -28.92 -16.62 1.85
N MET A 278 -29.94 -17.47 1.73
CA MET A 278 -31.15 -17.16 0.97
C MET A 278 -32.02 -16.12 1.68
N GLU A 279 -32.06 -16.11 3.01
CA GLU A 279 -32.76 -15.08 3.77
C GLU A 279 -32.15 -13.68 3.54
N PHE A 280 -30.82 -13.60 3.49
CA PHE A 280 -30.12 -12.34 3.15
C PHE A 280 -30.25 -11.92 1.68
N TYR A 281 -30.88 -12.73 0.82
CA TYR A 281 -31.08 -12.39 -0.59
C TYR A 281 -32.12 -11.26 -0.74
N TYR A 282 -33.14 -11.22 0.11
CA TYR A 282 -34.12 -10.12 0.14
C TYR A 282 -33.49 -8.82 0.61
N VAL A 283 -32.64 -8.88 1.64
CA VAL A 283 -31.83 -7.75 2.11
C VAL A 283 -30.93 -7.22 0.97
N ALA A 284 -30.29 -8.13 0.21
CA ALA A 284 -29.49 -7.76 -0.95
C ALA A 284 -30.32 -7.12 -2.09
N LEU A 285 -31.54 -7.61 -2.32
CA LEU A 285 -32.47 -7.02 -3.30
C LEU A 285 -32.92 -5.61 -2.91
N ASP A 286 -33.23 -5.38 -1.63
CA ASP A 286 -33.59 -4.05 -1.12
C ASP A 286 -32.43 -3.06 -1.24
N VAL A 287 -31.21 -3.53 -0.98
CA VAL A 287 -29.99 -2.76 -1.21
C VAL A 287 -29.82 -2.39 -2.68
N ILE A 288 -30.03 -3.33 -3.60
CA ILE A 288 -29.95 -3.09 -5.05
C ILE A 288 -31.06 -2.14 -5.49
N ARG A 289 -32.26 -2.22 -4.91
CA ARG A 289 -33.39 -1.34 -5.22
C ARG A 289 -33.13 0.11 -4.81
N GLU A 290 -32.55 0.34 -3.63
CA GLU A 290 -32.20 1.69 -3.18
C GLU A 290 -30.96 2.24 -3.87
N LYS A 291 -29.95 1.39 -4.14
CA LYS A 291 -28.65 1.80 -4.70
C LYS A 291 -28.25 0.96 -5.92
N PRO A 292 -28.99 1.08 -7.04
CA PRO A 292 -28.84 0.18 -8.19
C PRO A 292 -27.50 0.30 -8.93
N ILE A 293 -26.83 1.45 -8.83
CA ILE A 293 -25.63 1.75 -9.64
C ILE A 293 -24.32 1.52 -8.88
N PHE A 294 -24.29 1.80 -7.57
CA PHE A 294 -23.06 1.79 -6.78
C PHE A 294 -23.06 0.80 -5.60
N GLY A 295 -24.19 0.14 -5.32
CA GLY A 295 -24.35 -0.77 -4.18
C GLY A 295 -24.15 -0.08 -2.83
N LEU A 296 -23.92 -0.88 -1.78
CA LEU A 296 -23.45 -0.37 -0.50
C LEU A 296 -21.92 -0.32 -0.48
N GLY A 297 -21.35 0.81 -0.07
CA GLY A 297 -19.92 0.89 0.21
C GLY A 297 -19.53 -0.09 1.31
N PHE A 298 -18.29 -0.61 1.28
CA PHE A 298 -17.76 -1.65 2.19
C PHE A 298 -17.99 -1.44 3.70
N ASN A 299 -18.21 -0.19 4.13
CA ASN A 299 -18.42 0.20 5.53
C ASN A 299 -19.83 0.74 5.81
N SER A 300 -20.78 0.56 4.89
CA SER A 300 -22.15 1.03 5.09
C SER A 300 -22.85 0.09 6.07
N PRO A 301 -23.46 0.60 7.15
CA PRO A 301 -24.13 -0.25 8.12
C PRO A 301 -25.34 -0.94 7.48
N LEU A 302 -25.29 -2.27 7.38
CA LEU A 302 -26.39 -3.10 6.87
C LEU A 302 -27.60 -3.13 7.82
N THR A 303 -27.45 -2.61 9.04
CA THR A 303 -28.49 -2.58 10.09
C THR A 303 -29.74 -1.80 9.69
N ARG A 304 -29.67 -0.95 8.66
CA ARG A 304 -30.86 -0.28 8.10
C ARG A 304 -31.71 -1.21 7.23
N TYR A 305 -31.09 -2.23 6.63
CA TYR A 305 -31.73 -3.20 5.75
C TYR A 305 -32.10 -4.50 6.47
N ILE A 306 -31.64 -4.66 7.71
CA ILE A 306 -31.94 -5.80 8.57
C ILE A 306 -32.83 -5.29 9.70
N PRO A 307 -34.10 -5.75 9.81
CA PRO A 307 -34.99 -5.37 10.91
C PRO A 307 -34.33 -5.64 12.27
N SER A 308 -34.50 -4.73 13.24
CA SER A 308 -33.86 -4.84 14.57
C SER A 308 -34.33 -6.04 15.39
N ASP A 309 -35.49 -6.58 15.02
CA ASP A 309 -36.19 -7.74 15.56
C ASP A 309 -35.97 -9.00 14.70
N TYR A 310 -35.09 -8.95 13.70
CA TYR A 310 -34.79 -10.09 12.86
C TYR A 310 -34.03 -11.17 13.64
N GLU A 311 -34.77 -12.19 14.08
CA GLU A 311 -34.19 -13.49 14.43
C GLU A 311 -34.26 -14.42 13.21
N PRO A 312 -33.16 -15.08 12.82
CA PRO A 312 -33.20 -16.03 11.72
C PRO A 312 -34.14 -17.18 12.10
N LYS A 313 -35.23 -17.35 11.34
CA LYS A 313 -36.31 -18.33 11.61
C LYS A 313 -35.84 -19.78 11.64
N ILE A 314 -34.63 -20.04 11.19
CA ILE A 314 -34.03 -21.37 11.11
C ILE A 314 -33.44 -21.80 12.47
N TYR A 315 -33.22 -20.86 13.40
CA TYR A 315 -32.71 -21.14 14.75
C TYR A 315 -33.78 -21.10 15.86
N SER A 316 -35.04 -20.82 15.50
CA SER A 316 -36.22 -20.86 16.38
C SER A 316 -36.95 -22.19 16.30
#